data_AF-A0A553EQF2-F1
#
_entry.id   AF-A0A553EQF2-F1
#
_cell.length_a   1.000
_cell.length_b   1.000
_cell.length_c   1.000
_cell.angle_alpha   90.00
_cell.angle_beta   90.00
_cell.angle_gamma   90.00
#
_symmetry.space_group_name_H-M   'P 1'
#
loop_
_entity.id
_entity.type
_entity.pdbx_description
1 polymer ?
#
loop_
_entity_poly.entity_id
_entity_poly.type
_entity_poly.pdbx_seq_one_letter_code
_entity_poly.pdbx_strand_id
1 'polypeptide(L)'
;MIEQDELIQKFLDKSLSEEELITFKEKWANDPAFVADVKAGITLKAMLKVSGELKETGITSQPAGRQVRMKKRPGAPLKWAASVLLVAGIGMTVWLRSTSDIYELTKKHVLLYRLQAERDAISHETDTMNLINQAVVSYVKGDIEKALNLLKTGWTKNKSSGAYPAMLGDIYLTREQPDSALHYYNQIPQTFLPNDPVTQWNMVIIWLHKGEIKKARALLVEINKAPYDESYEKRSKDLLEAIDAPGFLIKNWLFN
;
A
#
# COMPACT_ATOMS: atom_id res chain seq x y z
N MET A 1 -36.62 -3.83 9.72
CA MET A 1 -35.20 -4.10 9.99
C MET A 1 -34.43 -3.29 8.96
N ILE A 2 -33.58 -2.35 9.39
CA ILE A 2 -32.80 -1.52 8.45
C ILE A 2 -31.74 -2.41 7.83
N GLU A 3 -31.55 -2.31 6.50
CA GLU A 3 -30.52 -3.07 5.81
C GLU A 3 -29.13 -2.56 6.21
N GLN A 4 -28.16 -3.48 6.31
CA GLN A 4 -26.79 -3.16 6.71
C GLN A 4 -26.16 -2.06 5.85
N ASP A 5 -26.32 -2.17 4.54
CA ASP A 5 -25.77 -1.21 3.57
C ASP A 5 -26.38 0.19 3.75
N GLU A 6 -27.68 0.26 4.07
CA GLU A 6 -28.37 1.53 4.34
C GLU A 6 -27.79 2.21 5.58
N LEU A 7 -27.53 1.45 6.65
CA LEU A 7 -26.96 1.95 7.88
C LEU A 7 -25.52 2.47 7.68
N ILE A 8 -24.73 1.77 6.87
CA ILE A 8 -23.37 2.21 6.50
C ILE A 8 -23.45 3.50 5.67
N GLN A 9 -24.33 3.57 4.67
CA GLN A 9 -24.47 4.75 3.83
C GLN A 9 -24.87 5.98 4.66
N LYS A 10 -25.87 5.85 5.55
CA LYS A 10 -26.29 6.92 6.47
C LYS A 10 -25.17 7.35 7.41
N PHE A 11 -24.36 6.42 7.90
CA PHE A 11 -23.16 6.74 8.70
C PHE A 11 -22.17 7.59 7.90
N LEU A 12 -21.84 7.14 6.68
CA LEU A 12 -20.91 7.86 5.81
C LEU A 12 -21.41 9.27 5.49
N ASP A 13 -22.72 9.43 5.31
CA ASP A 13 -23.40 10.69 5.01
C ASP A 13 -23.68 11.56 6.25
N LYS A 14 -23.33 11.07 7.45
CA LYS A 14 -23.59 11.74 8.74
C LYS A 14 -25.07 12.03 8.98
N SER A 15 -25.93 11.12 8.54
CA SER A 15 -27.39 11.26 8.58
C SER A 15 -28.08 10.17 9.40
N LEU A 16 -27.37 9.52 10.31
CA LEU A 16 -27.95 8.55 11.25
C LEU A 16 -28.87 9.27 12.26
N SER A 17 -30.04 8.69 12.51
CA SER A 17 -30.85 9.05 13.69
C SER A 17 -30.20 8.57 14.99
N GLU A 18 -30.71 9.02 16.14
CA GLU A 18 -30.21 8.56 17.46
C GLU A 18 -30.39 7.04 17.64
N GLU A 19 -31.53 6.50 17.23
CA GLU A 19 -31.83 5.06 17.29
C GLU A 19 -30.90 4.27 16.37
N GLU A 20 -30.70 4.75 15.14
CA GLU A 20 -29.80 4.13 14.17
C GLU A 20 -28.33 4.17 14.64
N LEU A 21 -27.92 5.25 15.32
CA LEU A 21 -26.57 5.37 15.88
C LEU A 21 -26.32 4.34 16.99
N ILE A 22 -27.34 4.03 17.80
CA ILE A 22 -27.25 2.96 18.82
C ILE A 22 -27.05 1.62 18.12
N THR A 23 -27.87 1.28 17.13
CA THR A 23 -27.74 0.04 16.34
C THR A 23 -26.39 -0.04 15.62
N PHE A 24 -25.91 1.08 15.07
CA PHE A 24 -24.61 1.16 14.41
C PHE A 24 -23.47 0.85 15.40
N LYS A 25 -23.49 1.47 16.59
CA LYS A 25 -22.48 1.23 17.64
C LYS A 25 -22.49 -0.21 18.13
N GLU A 26 -23.67 -0.78 18.30
CA GLU A 26 -23.84 -2.18 18.70
C GLU A 26 -23.24 -3.13 17.65
N LYS A 27 -23.57 -2.94 16.37
CA LYS A 27 -22.98 -3.72 15.28
C LYS A 27 -21.46 -3.50 15.18
N TRP A 28 -20.99 -2.26 15.30
CA TRP A 28 -19.57 -1.96 15.30
C TRP A 28 -18.79 -2.69 16.40
N ALA A 29 -19.39 -2.88 17.57
CA ALA A 29 -18.77 -3.59 18.68
C ALA A 29 -18.80 -5.12 18.54
N ASN A 30 -19.87 -5.67 17.95
CA ASN A 30 -20.16 -7.11 17.99
C ASN A 30 -20.03 -7.84 16.65
N ASP A 31 -19.91 -7.12 15.52
CA ASP A 31 -19.90 -7.68 14.18
C ASP A 31 -18.63 -7.25 13.39
N PRO A 32 -17.58 -8.07 13.38
CA PRO A 32 -16.34 -7.77 12.66
C PRO A 32 -16.53 -7.59 11.15
N ALA A 33 -17.50 -8.27 10.53
CA ALA A 33 -17.77 -8.13 9.11
C ALA A 33 -18.35 -6.75 8.81
N PHE A 34 -19.29 -6.28 9.65
CA PHE A 34 -19.81 -4.91 9.57
C PHE A 34 -18.71 -3.85 9.70
N VAL A 35 -17.76 -4.03 10.63
CA VAL A 35 -16.62 -3.10 10.79
C VAL A 35 -15.77 -3.04 9.52
N ALA A 36 -15.51 -4.19 8.89
CA ALA A 36 -14.77 -4.24 7.63
C ALA A 36 -15.50 -3.48 6.51
N ASP A 37 -16.82 -3.66 6.38
CA ASP A 37 -17.64 -2.99 5.38
C ASP A 37 -17.68 -1.46 5.58
N VAL A 38 -17.83 -1.00 6.82
CA VAL A 38 -17.77 0.44 7.12
C VAL A 38 -16.41 1.01 6.75
N LYS A 39 -15.31 0.33 7.11
CA LYS A 39 -13.95 0.79 6.76
C LYS A 39 -13.76 0.86 5.23
N ALA A 40 -14.30 -0.11 4.50
CA ALA A 40 -14.31 -0.08 3.03
C ALA A 40 -15.12 1.11 2.50
N GLY A 41 -16.30 1.38 3.05
CA GLY A 41 -17.14 2.52 2.71
C GLY A 41 -16.48 3.88 2.96
N ILE A 42 -15.82 4.05 4.12
CA ILE A 42 -15.04 5.26 4.44
C ILE A 42 -13.94 5.48 3.39
N THR A 43 -13.22 4.40 3.06
CA THR A 43 -12.14 4.43 2.07
C THR A 43 -12.66 4.83 0.69
N LEU A 44 -13.76 4.21 0.24
CA LEU A 44 -14.38 4.50 -1.06
C LEU A 44 -14.89 5.93 -1.14
N LYS A 45 -15.56 6.43 -0.09
CA LYS A 45 -16.05 7.82 -0.04
C LYS A 45 -14.90 8.83 -0.09
N ALA A 46 -13.79 8.55 0.57
CA ALA A 46 -12.59 9.39 0.48
C ALA A 46 -12.03 9.42 -0.95
N MET A 47 -11.94 8.26 -1.62
CA MET A 47 -11.50 8.17 -3.02
C MET A 47 -12.43 8.91 -3.98
N LEU A 48 -13.75 8.76 -3.82
CA LEU A 48 -14.74 9.43 -4.67
C LEU A 48 -14.69 10.95 -4.52
N LYS A 49 -14.58 11.47 -3.28
CA LYS A 49 -14.41 12.91 -3.04
C LYS A 49 -13.17 13.44 -3.75
N VAL A 50 -12.05 12.74 -3.63
CA VAL A 50 -10.80 13.08 -4.33
C VAL A 50 -11.01 13.09 -5.85
N SER A 51 -11.70 12.09 -6.41
CA SER A 51 -11.97 12.01 -7.85
C SER A 51 -12.92 13.10 -8.38
N GLY A 52 -13.90 13.51 -7.56
CA GLY A 52 -14.85 14.58 -7.89
C GLY A 52 -14.14 15.92 -7.99
N GLU A 53 -13.29 16.25 -7.00
CA GLU A 53 -12.43 17.43 -7.03
C GLU A 53 -11.48 17.43 -8.24
N LEU A 54 -10.97 16.26 -8.65
CA LEU A 54 -10.07 16.16 -9.81
C LEU A 54 -10.77 16.50 -11.13
N LYS A 55 -12.05 16.11 -11.31
CA LYS A 55 -12.83 16.49 -12.50
C LYS A 55 -13.07 18.00 -12.57
N GLU A 56 -13.26 18.66 -11.43
CA GLU A 56 -13.40 20.12 -11.37
C GLU A 56 -12.08 20.85 -11.68
N THR A 57 -10.92 20.24 -11.42
CA THR A 57 -9.61 20.84 -11.74
C THR A 57 -9.17 20.70 -13.20
N GLY A 58 -9.94 20.06 -14.08
CA GLY A 58 -9.68 20.02 -15.53
C GLY A 58 -8.53 19.11 -15.98
N ILE A 59 -7.95 18.29 -15.10
CA ILE A 59 -6.85 17.36 -15.44
C ILE A 59 -7.46 16.05 -15.94
N THR A 60 -7.87 15.99 -17.21
CA THR A 60 -8.20 14.71 -17.87
C THR A 60 -7.26 14.47 -19.04
N SER A 61 -6.46 13.40 -18.94
CA SER A 61 -5.51 12.98 -19.95
C SER A 61 -6.23 12.34 -21.15
N GLN A 62 -6.23 13.04 -22.28
CA GLN A 62 -6.66 12.51 -23.58
C GLN A 62 -5.77 11.33 -24.01
N PRO A 63 -6.32 10.16 -24.37
CA PRO A 63 -5.52 9.06 -24.90
C PRO A 63 -5.10 9.35 -26.35
N ALA A 64 -3.80 9.52 -26.58
CA ALA A 64 -3.22 9.66 -27.92
C ALA A 64 -3.28 8.32 -28.67
N GLY A 65 -4.17 8.22 -29.66
CA GLY A 65 -4.30 7.07 -30.54
C GLY A 65 -3.08 6.89 -31.44
N ARG A 66 -2.35 5.79 -31.27
CA ARG A 66 -1.28 5.36 -32.18
C ARG A 66 -1.61 3.98 -32.75
N GLN A 67 -2.11 3.94 -33.99
CA GLN A 67 -2.32 2.70 -34.72
C GLN A 67 -0.99 2.20 -35.31
N VAL A 68 -0.52 1.04 -34.86
CA VAL A 68 0.68 0.39 -35.41
C VAL A 68 0.27 -0.55 -36.55
N ARG A 69 0.63 -0.20 -37.79
CA ARG A 69 0.51 -1.09 -38.96
C ARG A 69 1.63 -2.12 -38.94
N MET A 70 1.30 -3.40 -38.69
CA MET A 70 2.27 -4.49 -38.85
C MET A 70 2.39 -4.93 -40.32
N LYS A 71 3.63 -5.04 -40.81
CA LYS A 71 3.99 -5.43 -42.17
C LYS A 71 4.21 -6.96 -42.21
N LYS A 72 3.51 -7.67 -43.10
CA LYS A 72 3.57 -9.14 -43.25
C LYS A 72 4.95 -9.60 -43.77
N ARG A 73 5.59 -10.56 -43.08
CA ARG A 73 6.79 -11.27 -43.53
C ARG A 73 6.47 -12.73 -43.93
N PRO A 74 7.15 -13.30 -44.93
CA PRO A 74 6.82 -14.62 -45.48
C PRO A 74 7.41 -15.79 -44.67
N GLY A 75 6.55 -16.76 -44.39
CA GLY A 75 6.80 -18.21 -44.54
C GLY A 75 7.96 -18.88 -43.79
N ALA A 76 8.04 -18.77 -42.46
CA ALA A 76 8.77 -19.74 -41.65
C ALA A 76 7.82 -20.89 -41.19
N PRO A 77 8.31 -22.13 -41.00
CA PRO A 77 7.45 -23.29 -40.67
C PRO A 77 6.73 -23.10 -39.33
N LEU A 78 5.44 -22.79 -39.44
CA LEU A 78 4.55 -22.23 -38.40
C LEU A 78 4.33 -23.11 -37.15
N LYS A 79 4.73 -24.38 -37.17
CA LYS A 79 4.29 -25.36 -36.17
C LYS A 79 5.09 -25.31 -34.85
N TRP A 80 6.35 -24.88 -34.89
CA TRP A 80 7.18 -24.79 -33.67
C TRP A 80 7.08 -23.41 -32.99
N ALA A 81 6.88 -22.34 -33.77
CA ALA A 81 6.78 -20.99 -33.23
C ALA A 81 5.51 -20.77 -32.38
N ALA A 82 4.40 -21.44 -32.72
CA ALA A 82 3.14 -21.29 -31.99
C ALA A 82 3.23 -21.82 -30.54
N SER A 83 3.91 -22.95 -30.32
CA SER A 83 4.05 -23.53 -28.98
C SER A 83 4.93 -22.68 -28.06
N VAL A 84 6.05 -22.16 -28.60
CA VAL A 84 6.93 -21.24 -27.85
C VAL A 84 6.22 -19.93 -27.51
N LEU A 85 5.43 -19.37 -28.43
CA LEU A 85 4.65 -18.15 -28.17
C LEU A 85 3.52 -18.38 -27.16
N LEU A 86 2.93 -19.57 -27.12
CA LEU A 86 1.86 -19.91 -26.17
C LEU A 86 2.45 -20.10 -24.75
N VAL A 87 3.57 -20.81 -24.61
CA VAL A 87 4.26 -20.95 -23.32
C VAL A 87 4.82 -19.61 -22.83
N ALA A 88 5.44 -18.82 -23.72
CA ALA A 88 5.90 -17.47 -23.38
C ALA A 88 4.73 -16.52 -23.05
N GLY A 89 3.60 -16.64 -23.76
CA GLY A 89 2.39 -15.86 -23.52
C GLY A 89 1.73 -16.19 -22.17
N ILE A 90 1.63 -17.48 -21.81
CA ILE A 90 1.13 -17.91 -20.50
C ILE A 90 2.12 -17.47 -19.41
N GLY A 91 3.42 -17.67 -19.62
CA GLY A 91 4.45 -17.23 -18.66
C GLY A 91 4.40 -15.72 -18.43
N MET A 92 4.24 -14.93 -19.49
CA MET A 92 4.16 -13.46 -19.41
C MET A 92 2.83 -12.97 -18.82
N THR A 93 1.71 -13.63 -19.09
CA THR A 93 0.42 -13.26 -18.47
C THR A 93 0.37 -13.62 -16.99
N VAL A 94 0.91 -14.77 -16.60
CA VAL A 94 1.09 -15.12 -15.17
C VAL A 94 2.06 -14.13 -14.51
N TRP A 95 3.14 -13.75 -15.19
CA TRP A 95 4.10 -12.76 -14.67
C TRP A 95 3.46 -11.37 -14.48
N LEU A 96 2.72 -10.86 -15.47
CA LEU A 96 2.06 -9.54 -15.42
C LEU A 96 0.92 -9.49 -14.40
N ARG A 97 0.14 -10.56 -14.27
CA ARG A 97 -0.99 -10.63 -13.33
C ARG A 97 -0.53 -10.85 -11.90
N SER A 98 0.60 -11.54 -11.74
CA SER A 98 1.29 -11.68 -10.47
C SER A 98 1.67 -10.28 -9.97
N THR A 99 2.53 -9.52 -10.65
CA THR A 99 3.04 -8.23 -10.13
C THR A 99 1.99 -7.18 -9.72
N SER A 100 0.77 -7.21 -10.28
CA SER A 100 -0.26 -6.21 -9.96
C SER A 100 -0.90 -6.34 -8.57
N ASP A 101 -1.00 -7.55 -8.00
CA ASP A 101 -1.76 -7.73 -6.75
C ASP A 101 -0.98 -7.30 -5.49
N ILE A 102 0.35 -7.43 -5.48
CA ILE A 102 1.23 -6.87 -4.43
C ILE A 102 1.04 -5.36 -4.33
N TYR A 103 1.00 -4.72 -5.49
CA TYR A 103 0.98 -3.28 -5.61
C TYR A 103 -0.28 -2.71 -4.96
N GLU A 104 -1.44 -3.34 -5.16
CA GLU A 104 -2.69 -2.88 -4.54
C GLU A 104 -2.76 -3.19 -3.03
N LEU A 105 -2.21 -4.32 -2.58
CA LEU A 105 -2.21 -4.67 -1.15
C LEU A 105 -1.29 -3.74 -0.32
N THR A 106 -0.07 -3.49 -0.80
CA THR A 106 0.90 -2.57 -0.17
C THR A 106 0.44 -1.12 -0.24
N LYS A 107 -0.10 -0.67 -1.37
CA LYS A 107 -0.64 0.69 -1.56
C LYS A 107 -1.79 1.01 -0.60
N LYS A 108 -2.64 0.03 -0.25
CA LYS A 108 -3.77 0.23 0.66
C LYS A 108 -3.36 0.17 2.14
N HIS A 109 -2.48 -0.75 2.54
CA HIS A 109 -2.11 -0.93 3.95
C HIS A 109 -1.08 0.07 4.45
N VAL A 110 -0.06 0.38 3.65
CA VAL A 110 1.11 1.13 4.12
C VAL A 110 0.78 2.60 4.36
N LEU A 111 -0.04 3.22 3.50
CA LEU A 111 -0.38 4.63 3.65
C LEU A 111 -1.36 4.90 4.81
N LEU A 112 -2.35 4.02 4.99
CA LEU A 112 -3.44 4.25 5.94
C LEU A 112 -3.00 4.08 7.40
N TYR A 113 -2.19 3.05 7.70
CA TYR A 113 -1.73 2.81 9.07
C TYR A 113 -0.76 3.88 9.56
N ARG A 114 0.12 4.35 8.67
CA ARG A 114 1.15 5.33 9.02
C ARG A 114 0.56 6.70 9.39
N LEU A 115 -0.43 7.16 8.62
CA LEU A 115 -1.14 8.40 8.89
C LEU A 115 -1.87 8.39 10.23
N GLN A 116 -2.39 7.23 10.62
CA GLN A 116 -3.11 7.08 11.87
C GLN A 116 -2.15 7.06 13.06
N ALA A 117 -1.04 6.31 12.97
CA ALA A 117 -0.02 6.27 14.01
C ALA A 117 0.70 7.62 14.22
N GLU A 118 0.99 8.36 13.14
CA GLU A 118 1.63 9.69 13.24
C GLU A 118 0.69 10.77 13.78
N ARG A 119 -0.61 10.65 13.51
CA ARG A 119 -1.64 11.56 14.06
C ARG A 119 -1.73 11.46 15.58
N ASP A 120 -1.54 10.27 16.13
CA ASP A 120 -1.64 10.02 17.56
C ASP A 120 -0.32 10.35 18.30
N ALA A 121 0.82 10.30 17.61
CA ALA A 121 2.14 10.56 18.19
C ALA A 121 2.55 12.04 18.24
N ILE A 122 1.92 12.93 17.45
CA ILE A 122 2.41 14.32 17.26
C ILE A 122 1.26 15.31 17.43
N SER A 123 0.88 15.59 18.68
CA SER A 123 -0.13 16.61 19.01
C SER A 123 0.42 18.04 19.13
N HIS A 124 1.71 18.30 18.83
CA HIS A 124 2.37 19.59 19.13
C HIS A 124 3.19 20.26 18.00
N GLU A 125 3.17 19.79 16.74
CA GLU A 125 3.82 20.50 15.61
C GLU A 125 2.85 20.75 14.45
N THR A 126 2.37 21.99 14.31
CA THR A 126 1.37 22.38 13.30
C THR A 126 1.92 22.42 11.87
N ASP A 127 3.22 22.70 11.69
CA ASP A 127 3.81 22.88 10.35
C ASP A 127 4.25 21.55 9.70
N THR A 128 4.81 20.63 10.49
CA THR A 128 5.28 19.29 10.03
C THR A 128 4.10 18.48 9.44
N MET A 129 2.97 18.49 10.14
CA MET A 129 1.76 17.77 9.76
C MET A 129 1.16 18.29 8.46
N ASN A 130 1.35 19.57 8.15
CA ASN A 130 0.80 20.19 6.95
C ASN A 130 1.44 19.60 5.67
N LEU A 131 2.77 19.44 5.64
CA LEU A 131 3.46 18.91 4.45
C LEU A 131 3.23 17.42 4.24
N ILE A 132 3.18 16.62 5.31
CA ILE A 132 2.86 15.19 5.23
C ILE A 132 1.44 14.99 4.70
N ASN A 133 0.46 15.70 5.26
CA ASN A 133 -0.93 15.61 4.79
C ASN A 133 -1.08 16.02 3.33
N GLN A 134 -0.43 17.11 2.91
CA GLN A 134 -0.43 17.52 1.51
C GLN A 134 0.23 16.47 0.60
N ALA A 135 1.31 15.84 1.06
CA ALA A 135 1.99 14.79 0.31
C ALA A 135 1.10 13.56 0.13
N VAL A 136 0.42 13.13 1.19
CA VAL A 136 -0.57 12.04 1.15
C VAL A 136 -1.68 12.35 0.17
N VAL A 137 -2.30 13.54 0.28
CA VAL A 137 -3.37 13.93 -0.63
C VAL A 137 -2.89 13.92 -2.08
N SER A 138 -1.66 14.39 -2.33
CA SER A 138 -1.05 14.37 -3.67
C SER A 138 -0.80 12.93 -4.14
N TYR A 139 -0.29 12.04 -3.27
CA TYR A 139 -0.07 10.63 -3.58
C TYR A 139 -1.37 9.89 -3.92
N VAL A 140 -2.41 10.10 -3.10
CA VAL A 140 -3.75 9.52 -3.33
C VAL A 140 -4.37 10.05 -4.64
N LYS A 141 -4.08 11.30 -5.00
CA LYS A 141 -4.45 11.91 -6.30
C LYS A 141 -3.64 11.36 -7.48
N GLY A 142 -2.65 10.50 -7.25
CA GLY A 142 -1.74 10.01 -8.28
C GLY A 142 -0.67 11.02 -8.69
N ASP A 143 -0.60 12.18 -8.04
CA ASP A 143 0.46 13.18 -8.23
C ASP A 143 1.70 12.80 -7.38
N ILE A 144 2.34 11.72 -7.82
CA ILE A 144 3.47 11.10 -7.12
C ILE A 144 4.65 12.05 -7.00
N GLU A 145 4.95 12.82 -8.04
CA GLU A 145 6.10 13.73 -8.04
C GLU A 145 5.89 14.89 -7.07
N LYS A 146 4.68 15.44 -6.99
CA LYS A 146 4.35 16.45 -5.98
C LYS A 146 4.44 15.88 -4.56
N ALA A 147 3.94 14.66 -4.34
CA ALA A 147 4.05 13.99 -3.05
C ALA A 147 5.52 13.83 -2.61
N LEU A 148 6.37 13.33 -3.52
CA LEU A 148 7.82 13.20 -3.27
C LEU A 148 8.47 14.56 -2.96
N ASN A 149 8.12 15.61 -3.69
CA ASN A 149 8.68 16.95 -3.47
C ASN A 149 8.26 17.53 -2.11
N LEU A 150 7.00 17.38 -1.73
CA LEU A 150 6.48 17.81 -0.43
C LEU A 150 7.17 17.09 0.73
N LEU A 151 7.35 15.77 0.61
CA LEU A 151 8.06 14.97 1.63
C LEU A 151 9.54 15.34 1.73
N LYS A 152 10.23 15.50 0.59
CA LYS A 152 11.64 15.95 0.58
C LYS A 152 11.78 17.33 1.22
N THR A 153 10.87 18.26 0.90
CA THR A 153 10.84 19.60 1.49
C THR A 153 10.62 19.53 3.00
N GLY A 154 9.63 18.74 3.45
CA GLY A 154 9.38 18.56 4.87
C GLY A 154 10.57 17.94 5.62
N TRP A 155 11.20 16.93 5.02
CA TRP A 155 12.39 16.30 5.59
C TRP A 155 13.57 17.27 5.71
N THR A 156 13.78 18.15 4.73
CA THR A 156 14.84 19.17 4.82
C THR A 156 14.60 20.17 5.96
N LYS A 157 13.33 20.44 6.29
CA LYS A 157 12.94 21.34 7.40
C LYS A 157 12.96 20.64 8.76
N ASN A 158 12.67 19.35 8.81
CA ASN A 158 12.61 18.57 10.05
C ASN A 158 13.28 17.20 9.84
N LYS A 159 14.61 17.18 10.00
CA LYS A 159 15.44 15.96 9.87
C LYS A 159 15.27 14.97 11.02
N SER A 160 14.74 15.41 12.16
CA SER A 160 14.47 14.56 13.33
C SER A 160 13.25 13.66 13.15
N SER A 161 12.34 14.01 12.24
CA SER A 161 11.14 13.23 12.01
C SER A 161 11.42 11.99 11.16
N GLY A 162 11.15 10.80 11.71
CA GLY A 162 11.19 9.53 10.99
C GLY A 162 10.05 9.34 9.97
N ALA A 163 9.02 10.19 10.04
CA ALA A 163 7.84 10.12 9.18
C ALA A 163 8.19 10.34 7.70
N TYR A 164 8.90 11.44 7.40
CA TYR A 164 9.27 11.79 6.04
C TYR A 164 10.11 10.71 5.32
N PRO A 165 11.26 10.26 5.87
CA PRO A 165 12.05 9.25 5.19
C PRO A 165 11.26 7.97 4.96
N ALA A 166 10.45 7.52 5.91
CA ALA A 166 9.74 6.28 5.66
C ALA A 166 8.51 6.41 4.76
N MET A 167 7.83 7.55 4.71
CA MET A 167 6.86 7.83 3.63
C MET A 167 7.53 7.90 2.25
N LEU A 168 8.73 8.50 2.15
CA LEU A 168 9.51 8.44 0.91
C LEU A 168 9.83 7.00 0.55
N GLY A 169 10.28 6.22 1.53
CA GLY A 169 10.54 4.78 1.39
C GLY A 169 9.34 4.02 0.85
N ASP A 170 8.15 4.27 1.39
CA ASP A 170 6.89 3.67 0.97
C ASP A 170 6.56 3.98 -0.49
N ILE A 171 6.66 5.26 -0.88
CA ILE A 171 6.41 5.68 -2.27
C ILE A 171 7.41 5.03 -3.23
N TYR A 172 8.68 4.90 -2.86
CA TYR A 172 9.66 4.21 -3.71
C TYR A 172 9.43 2.71 -3.78
N LEU A 173 8.96 2.09 -2.70
CA LEU A 173 8.60 0.69 -2.69
C LEU A 173 7.42 0.42 -3.63
N THR A 174 6.38 1.28 -3.61
CA THR A 174 5.25 1.14 -4.55
C THR A 174 5.66 1.40 -6.00
N ARG A 175 6.74 2.14 -6.25
CA ARG A 175 7.33 2.31 -7.59
C ARG A 175 8.27 1.18 -8.03
N GLU A 176 8.32 0.07 -7.29
CA GLU A 176 9.25 -1.05 -7.52
C GLU A 176 10.73 -0.61 -7.50
N GLN A 177 11.06 0.37 -6.68
CA GLN A 177 12.43 0.88 -6.49
C GLN A 177 12.95 0.51 -5.10
N PRO A 178 13.23 -0.78 -4.83
CA PRO A 178 13.57 -1.24 -3.48
C PRO A 178 14.90 -0.66 -2.98
N ASP A 179 15.83 -0.30 -3.86
CA ASP A 179 17.09 0.37 -3.47
C ASP A 179 16.84 1.79 -2.94
N SER A 180 16.01 2.56 -3.65
CA SER A 180 15.58 3.89 -3.20
C SER A 180 14.79 3.78 -1.90
N ALA A 181 13.87 2.81 -1.81
CA ALA A 181 13.11 2.56 -0.59
C ALA A 181 14.04 2.29 0.60
N LEU A 182 14.97 1.35 0.44
CA LEU A 182 15.96 1.01 1.47
C LEU A 182 16.82 2.21 1.86
N HIS A 183 17.26 3.01 0.89
CA HIS A 183 18.04 4.22 1.15
C HIS A 183 17.32 5.13 2.15
N TYR A 184 16.03 5.41 1.93
CA TYR A 184 15.25 6.27 2.82
C TYR A 184 14.91 5.59 4.15
N TYR A 185 14.61 4.30 4.15
CA TYR A 185 14.38 3.55 5.39
C TYR A 185 15.59 3.58 6.33
N ASN A 186 16.81 3.54 5.76
CA ASN A 186 18.05 3.68 6.53
C ASN A 186 18.30 5.11 7.07
N GLN A 187 17.53 6.12 6.63
CA GLN A 187 17.60 7.49 7.17
C GLN A 187 16.70 7.71 8.38
N ILE A 188 15.83 6.76 8.73
CA ILE A 188 14.98 6.85 9.91
C ILE A 188 15.88 6.80 11.15
N PRO A 189 15.74 7.73 12.11
CA PRO A 189 16.58 7.71 13.31
C PRO A 189 16.41 6.39 14.09
N GLN A 190 17.51 5.85 14.59
CA GLN A 190 17.54 4.58 15.34
C GLN A 190 16.68 4.61 16.62
N THR A 191 16.29 5.79 17.10
CA THR A 191 15.34 5.91 18.22
C THR A 191 13.92 5.45 17.84
N PHE A 192 13.57 5.42 16.55
CA PHE A 192 12.29 4.94 16.04
C PHE A 192 12.34 3.45 15.65
N LEU A 193 13.46 2.98 15.07
CA LEU A 193 13.55 1.68 14.39
C LEU A 193 13.31 0.42 15.27
N PRO A 194 13.88 0.29 16.49
CA PRO A 194 13.66 -0.89 17.32
C PRO A 194 12.22 -1.01 17.85
N ASN A 195 11.46 0.08 17.85
CA ASN A 195 10.15 0.14 18.49
C ASN A 195 8.99 0.34 17.49
N ASP A 196 9.29 0.35 16.18
CA ASP A 196 8.28 0.54 15.14
C ASP A 196 8.13 -0.72 14.27
N PRO A 197 7.15 -1.59 14.56
CA PRO A 197 6.91 -2.80 13.79
C PRO A 197 6.54 -2.51 12.34
N VAL A 198 5.92 -1.36 12.05
CA VAL A 198 5.54 -0.97 10.70
C VAL A 198 6.80 -0.80 9.84
N THR A 199 7.78 -0.06 10.38
CA THR A 199 9.05 0.17 9.69
C THR A 199 9.82 -1.13 9.49
N GLN A 200 9.91 -1.98 10.52
CA GLN A 200 10.58 -3.28 10.39
C GLN A 200 9.88 -4.15 9.33
N TRP A 201 8.55 -4.19 9.35
CA TRP A 201 7.77 -4.90 8.35
C TRP A 201 8.05 -4.42 6.93
N ASN A 202 8.08 -3.10 6.71
CA ASN A 202 8.38 -2.54 5.39
C ASN A 202 9.82 -2.85 4.95
N MET A 203 10.79 -2.88 5.87
CA MET A 203 12.14 -3.36 5.58
C MET A 203 12.16 -4.86 5.22
N VAL A 204 11.34 -5.71 5.84
CA VAL A 204 11.17 -7.11 5.41
C VAL A 204 10.72 -7.15 3.95
N ILE A 205 9.68 -6.40 3.60
CA ILE A 205 9.16 -6.35 2.21
C ILE A 205 10.25 -5.90 1.24
N ILE A 206 11.02 -4.86 1.59
CA ILE A 206 12.15 -4.38 0.78
C ILE A 206 13.18 -5.49 0.57
N TRP A 207 13.56 -6.23 1.62
CA TRP A 207 14.51 -7.33 1.47
C TRP A 207 13.99 -8.47 0.61
N LEU A 208 12.70 -8.81 0.75
CA LEU A 208 12.05 -9.80 -0.12
C LEU A 208 12.03 -9.35 -1.58
N HIS A 209 11.70 -8.09 -1.87
CA HIS A 209 11.76 -7.53 -3.23
C HIS A 209 13.17 -7.61 -3.83
N LYS A 210 14.21 -7.50 -3.00
CA LYS A 210 15.61 -7.63 -3.42
C LYS A 210 16.09 -9.08 -3.53
N GLY A 211 15.26 -10.07 -3.19
CA GLY A 211 15.67 -11.48 -3.13
C GLY A 211 16.58 -11.83 -1.95
N GLU A 212 16.72 -10.93 -0.98
CA GLU A 212 17.62 -11.02 0.16
C GLU A 212 16.95 -11.77 1.33
N ILE A 213 16.54 -13.01 1.09
CA ILE A 213 15.74 -13.83 2.01
C ILE A 213 16.35 -13.93 3.41
N LYS A 214 17.67 -14.08 3.50
CA LYS A 214 18.37 -14.19 4.79
C LYS A 214 18.16 -12.94 5.66
N LYS A 215 18.17 -11.75 5.06
CA LYS A 215 17.98 -10.48 5.77
C LYS A 215 16.51 -10.29 6.18
N ALA A 216 15.58 -10.63 5.29
CA ALA A 216 14.15 -10.63 5.59
C ALA A 216 13.83 -11.56 6.78
N ARG A 217 14.34 -12.79 6.76
CA ARG A 217 14.15 -13.80 7.82
C ARG A 217 14.69 -13.32 9.17
N ALA A 218 15.88 -12.73 9.19
CA ALA A 218 16.47 -12.19 10.41
C ALA A 218 15.57 -11.12 11.04
N LEU A 219 15.03 -10.22 10.23
CA LEU A 219 14.18 -9.14 10.70
C LEU A 219 12.81 -9.64 11.19
N LEU A 220 12.23 -10.66 10.53
CA LEU A 220 11.00 -11.31 11.00
C LEU A 220 11.15 -11.98 12.37
N VAL A 221 12.30 -12.60 12.62
CA VAL A 221 12.63 -13.16 13.93
C VAL A 221 12.68 -12.07 15.00
N GLU A 222 13.22 -10.88 14.68
CA GLU A 222 13.20 -9.75 15.62
C GLU A 222 11.79 -9.21 15.85
N ILE A 223 10.95 -9.12 14.80
CA ILE A 223 9.53 -8.74 14.92
C ILE A 223 8.79 -9.66 15.89
N ASN A 224 9.08 -10.96 15.88
CA ASN A 224 8.44 -11.95 16.77
C ASN A 224 8.91 -11.91 18.23
N LYS A 225 10.04 -11.27 18.51
CA LYS A 225 10.56 -11.15 19.89
C LYS A 225 10.03 -9.90 20.59
N ALA A 226 9.70 -8.86 19.83
CA ALA A 226 9.25 -7.60 20.38
C ALA A 226 7.76 -7.69 20.76
N PRO A 227 7.33 -6.99 21.83
CA PRO A 227 5.94 -6.97 22.29
C PRO A 227 5.08 -6.06 21.40
N TYR A 228 4.99 -6.40 20.11
CA TYR A 228 4.18 -5.67 19.15
C TYR A 228 2.71 -6.11 19.20
N ASP A 229 1.85 -5.37 18.50
CA ASP A 229 0.47 -5.77 18.24
C ASP A 229 0.44 -7.19 17.64
N GLU A 230 -0.50 -8.02 18.12
CA GLU A 230 -0.72 -9.41 17.73
C GLU A 230 -0.79 -9.58 16.19
N SER A 231 -1.23 -8.55 15.47
CA SER A 231 -1.27 -8.52 14.01
C SER A 231 0.11 -8.68 13.35
N TYR A 232 1.17 -8.02 13.85
CA TYR A 232 2.51 -8.11 13.25
C TYR A 232 3.22 -9.41 13.62
N GLU A 233 3.02 -9.87 14.86
CA GLU A 233 3.54 -11.16 15.31
C GLU A 233 2.97 -12.30 14.45
N LYS A 234 1.65 -12.33 14.28
CA LYS A 234 0.98 -13.34 13.45
C LYS A 234 1.48 -13.29 12.01
N ARG A 235 1.46 -12.11 11.38
CA ARG A 235 1.95 -11.93 10.00
C ARG A 235 3.40 -12.36 9.82
N SER A 236 4.24 -12.06 10.82
CA SER A 236 5.64 -12.42 10.78
C SER A 236 5.85 -13.93 10.90
N LYS A 237 5.11 -14.61 11.79
CA LYS A 237 5.09 -16.08 11.89
C LYS A 237 4.62 -16.74 10.59
N ASP A 238 3.50 -16.28 10.04
CA ASP A 238 2.93 -16.79 8.78
C ASP A 238 3.94 -16.64 7.62
N LEU A 239 4.65 -15.51 7.55
CA LEU A 239 5.68 -15.27 6.54
C LEU A 239 6.93 -16.12 6.74
N LEU A 240 7.38 -16.34 7.98
CA LEU A 240 8.50 -17.23 8.26
C LEU A 240 8.21 -18.67 7.84
N GLU A 241 7.02 -19.18 8.18
CA GLU A 241 6.59 -20.51 7.77
C GLU A 241 6.56 -20.63 6.24
N ALA A 242 6.03 -19.61 5.56
CA ALA A 242 6.02 -19.58 4.11
C ALA A 242 7.44 -19.59 3.51
N ILE A 243 8.37 -18.78 4.04
CA ILE A 243 9.77 -18.71 3.58
C ILE A 243 10.49 -20.06 3.73
N ASP A 244 10.20 -20.78 4.81
CA ASP A 244 10.84 -22.07 5.11
C ASP A 244 10.19 -23.25 4.35
N ALA A 245 9.02 -23.04 3.72
CA ALA A 245 8.32 -24.07 2.97
C ALA A 245 9.09 -24.47 1.68
N PRO A 246 9.12 -25.77 1.33
CA PRO A 246 9.71 -26.23 0.07
C PRO A 246 9.03 -25.56 -1.13
N GLY A 247 9.83 -24.94 -2.01
CA GLY A 247 9.29 -24.27 -3.19
C GLY A 247 8.72 -22.88 -2.92
N PHE A 248 9.04 -22.25 -1.79
CA PHE A 248 8.74 -20.84 -1.56
C PHE A 248 9.24 -19.99 -2.73
N LEU A 249 8.28 -19.40 -3.43
CA LEU A 249 8.52 -18.34 -4.38
C LEU A 249 7.96 -17.08 -3.73
N ILE A 250 8.85 -16.12 -3.43
CA ILE A 250 8.53 -14.79 -2.85
C ILE A 250 7.28 -14.19 -3.50
N LYS A 251 7.16 -14.44 -4.81
CA LYS A 251 6.00 -14.11 -5.61
C LYS A 251 4.71 -14.63 -4.96
N ASN A 252 4.50 -15.93 -4.85
CA ASN A 252 3.21 -16.52 -4.42
C ASN A 252 2.68 -16.03 -3.06
N TRP A 253 3.56 -15.60 -2.15
CA TRP A 253 3.15 -15.16 -0.82
C TRP A 253 2.75 -13.68 -0.78
N LEU A 254 3.45 -12.84 -1.51
CA LEU A 254 3.11 -11.42 -1.56
C LEU A 254 1.80 -11.15 -2.37
N PHE A 255 1.25 -12.16 -3.07
CA PHE A 255 0.06 -12.08 -3.93
C PHE A 255 -1.21 -12.75 -3.38
N ASN A 256 -1.22 -13.26 -2.14
CA ASN A 256 -2.41 -13.82 -1.47
C ASN A 256 -2.73 -13.02 -0.19
#